data_AF-A0A1V1WBA5-F1
#
_entry.id   AF-A0A1V1WBA5-F1
#
_cell.length_a   1.000
_cell.length_b   1.000
_cell.length_c   1.000
_cell.angle_alpha   90.00
_cell.angle_beta   90.00
_cell.angle_gamma   90.00
#
_symmetry.space_group_name_H-M   'P 1'
#
loop_
_entity.id
_entity.type
_entity.pdbx_description
1 polymer ?
#
loop_
_entity_poly.entity_id
_entity_poly.type
_entity_poly.pdbx_seq_one_letter_code
_entity_poly.pdbx_strand_id
1 'polypeptide(L)'
;MTDLHDMIGELTRSHRHREVYTTDPIHGTRWTRFHNTRVPSLLAQLEAASPSGEGGARGGAGFESRPAARVEALDVLVTIDREASRWVRMLGQDDPGYTDRCLTLLASLLPQVVRCDLPRGRGTCCTWHMVEHDVRSWWTQARIVTGWDTPAWRPDVTCPNCTTRGSLRIRLEERCGMCVECRDSWDPSSYQVLADHVRTESMAKLGQRSEPCGCPLPRPWTDLAVLCPKCGNASCHRATTVLQLVAVDILEGATSGLLVERYGLTRATAVRLIQQVRYQEAS
;
A
#
# COMPACT_ATOMS: atom_id res chain seq x y z
N MET A 1 -16.30 -3.30 -16.65
CA MET A 1 -15.03 -2.81 -17.22
C MET A 1 -15.29 -1.36 -17.59
N THR A 2 -14.56 -0.42 -16.98
CA THR A 2 -14.79 1.03 -17.19
C THR A 2 -14.46 1.39 -18.64
N ASP A 3 -15.34 2.15 -19.29
CA ASP A 3 -15.11 2.60 -20.66
C ASP A 3 -14.02 3.68 -20.71
N LEU A 4 -13.36 3.82 -21.86
CA LEU A 4 -12.30 4.83 -22.05
C LEU A 4 -12.85 6.26 -21.89
N HIS A 5 -14.08 6.52 -22.34
CA HIS A 5 -14.70 7.84 -22.16
C HIS A 5 -15.06 8.11 -20.69
N ASP A 6 -15.39 7.07 -19.92
CA ASP A 6 -15.65 7.19 -18.49
C ASP A 6 -14.37 7.57 -17.74
N MET A 7 -13.24 6.92 -18.06
CA MET A 7 -11.92 7.25 -17.48
C MET A 7 -11.52 8.70 -17.77
N ILE A 8 -11.65 9.14 -19.02
CA ILE A 8 -11.39 10.55 -19.39
C ILE A 8 -12.39 11.48 -18.69
N GLY A 9 -13.65 11.04 -18.56
CA GLY A 9 -14.69 11.74 -17.82
C GLY A 9 -14.32 11.99 -16.36
N GLU A 10 -13.83 10.98 -15.65
CA GLU A 10 -13.35 11.12 -14.25
C GLU A 10 -12.09 11.98 -14.14
N LEU A 11 -11.18 11.90 -15.11
CA LEU A 11 -9.97 12.73 -15.17
C LEU A 11 -10.30 14.22 -15.30
N THR A 12 -11.29 14.56 -16.13
CA THR A 12 -11.57 15.94 -16.55
C THR A 12 -12.77 16.59 -15.86
N ARG A 13 -13.74 15.80 -15.37
CA ARG A 13 -15.00 16.32 -14.81
C ARG A 13 -15.22 15.86 -13.38
N SER A 14 -15.96 16.68 -12.62
CA SER A 14 -16.45 16.26 -11.30
C SER A 14 -17.36 15.04 -11.46
N HIS A 15 -17.17 14.03 -10.63
CA HIS A 15 -17.98 12.80 -10.64
C HIS A 15 -18.60 12.54 -9.27
N ARG A 16 -19.50 11.56 -9.19
CA ARG A 16 -20.13 11.14 -7.93
C ARG A 16 -19.47 9.84 -7.48
N HIS A 17 -18.93 9.85 -6.28
CA HIS A 17 -18.51 8.62 -5.62
C HIS A 17 -19.65 8.08 -4.76
N ARG A 18 -19.74 6.76 -4.68
CA ARG A 18 -20.73 6.05 -3.87
C ARG A 18 -20.02 5.06 -2.98
N GLU A 19 -19.78 5.46 -1.74
CA GLU A 19 -19.28 4.55 -0.71
C GLU A 19 -20.43 3.73 -0.13
N VAL A 20 -20.22 2.41 -0.07
CA VAL A 20 -21.13 1.49 0.58
C VAL A 20 -20.57 1.18 1.96
N TYR A 21 -21.27 1.58 3.02
CA TYR A 21 -20.89 1.18 4.37
C TYR A 21 -22.00 0.33 4.98
N THR A 22 -21.61 -0.84 5.49
CA THR A 22 -22.52 -1.70 6.24
C THR A 22 -22.33 -1.44 7.71
N THR A 23 -23.37 -0.94 8.37
CA THR A 23 -23.40 -0.83 9.83
C THR A 23 -24.10 -2.06 10.38
N ASP A 24 -23.43 -2.78 11.27
CA ASP A 24 -24.05 -3.80 12.12
C ASP A 24 -24.52 -3.12 13.42
N PRO A 25 -25.80 -2.73 13.54
CA PRO A 25 -26.35 -2.31 14.81
C PRO A 25 -26.30 -3.48 15.81
N ILE A 26 -26.18 -3.12 17.08
CA ILE A 26 -26.07 -4.00 18.26
C ILE A 26 -27.20 -5.06 18.35
N HIS A 27 -28.26 -4.95 17.54
CA HIS A 27 -29.42 -5.84 17.51
C HIS A 27 -29.57 -6.68 16.22
N GLY A 28 -28.46 -6.97 15.52
CA GLY A 28 -28.38 -8.09 14.58
C GLY A 28 -29.00 -7.90 13.19
N THR A 29 -29.51 -6.71 12.84
CA THR A 29 -29.97 -6.42 11.47
C THR A 29 -28.91 -5.60 10.73
N ARG A 30 -28.18 -6.20 9.79
CA ARG A 30 -27.19 -5.49 8.97
C ARG A 30 -27.87 -4.52 8.01
N TRP A 31 -27.55 -3.22 8.10
CA TRP A 31 -28.05 -2.21 7.17
C TRP A 31 -26.93 -1.74 6.25
N THR A 32 -27.21 -1.73 4.95
CA THR A 32 -26.32 -1.17 3.92
C THR A 32 -26.74 0.25 3.63
N ARG A 33 -25.87 1.23 3.90
CA ARG A 33 -26.09 2.64 3.54
C ARG A 33 -25.15 3.05 2.42
N PHE A 34 -25.58 4.05 1.66
CA PHE A 34 -24.83 4.62 0.54
C PHE A 34 -24.50 6.07 0.86
N HIS A 35 -23.22 6.39 0.95
CA HIS A 35 -22.76 7.77 1.02
C HIS A 35 -22.43 8.23 -0.39
N ASN A 36 -23.21 9.18 -0.91
CA ASN A 36 -22.96 9.77 -2.22
C ASN A 36 -22.27 11.11 -2.03
N THR A 37 -21.07 11.24 -2.57
CA THR A 37 -20.24 12.45 -2.46
C THR A 37 -19.90 12.95 -3.85
N ARG A 38 -19.99 14.27 -4.05
CA ARG A 38 -19.54 14.89 -5.30
C ARG A 38 -18.07 15.21 -5.16
N VAL A 39 -17.28 14.66 -6.08
CA VAL A 39 -15.83 14.75 -6.05
C VAL A 39 -15.36 15.65 -7.19
N PRO A 40 -14.34 16.50 -6.98
CA PRO A 40 -13.68 17.18 -8.08
C PRO A 40 -13.10 16.19 -9.11
N SER A 41 -12.76 16.67 -10.30
CA SER A 41 -12.06 15.84 -11.28
C SER A 41 -10.71 15.36 -10.74
N LEU A 42 -10.20 14.22 -11.22
CA LEU A 42 -8.91 13.72 -10.74
C LEU A 42 -7.76 14.70 -11.04
N LEU A 43 -7.81 15.43 -12.16
CA LEU A 43 -6.84 16.50 -12.44
C LEU A 43 -6.90 17.61 -11.38
N ALA A 44 -8.08 18.10 -11.03
CA ALA A 44 -8.22 19.13 -9.98
C ALA A 44 -7.74 18.62 -8.61
N GLN A 45 -7.91 17.33 -8.33
CA GLN A 45 -7.39 16.71 -7.11
C GLN A 45 -5.86 16.60 -7.12
N LEU A 46 -5.24 16.24 -8.25
CA LEU A 46 -3.78 16.22 -8.39
C LEU A 46 -3.18 17.62 -8.27
N GLU A 47 -3.81 18.62 -8.86
CA GLU A 47 -3.44 20.04 -8.72
C GLU A 47 -3.55 20.49 -7.26
N ALA A 48 -4.66 20.18 -6.57
CA ALA A 48 -4.84 20.53 -5.16
C ALA A 48 -3.84 19.81 -4.23
N ALA A 49 -3.39 18.61 -4.59
CA ALA A 49 -2.36 17.88 -3.86
C ALA A 49 -0.94 18.41 -4.14
N SER A 50 -0.77 19.25 -5.17
CA SER A 50 0.52 19.82 -5.57
C SER A 50 0.84 21.09 -4.75
N PRO A 51 2.11 21.28 -4.32
CA PRO A 51 2.50 22.40 -3.46
C PRO A 51 2.39 23.78 -4.12
N SER A 52 2.36 23.82 -5.45
CA SER A 52 2.46 25.05 -6.24
C SER A 52 1.15 25.83 -6.34
N GLY A 53 0.05 25.34 -5.77
CA GLY A 53 -1.19 26.11 -5.68
C GLY A 53 -0.93 27.40 -4.94
N GLU A 54 -0.89 28.51 -5.68
CA GLU A 54 -0.64 29.86 -5.19
C GLU A 54 -1.27 30.02 -3.82
N GLY A 55 -0.43 30.19 -2.80
CA GLY A 55 -0.87 30.50 -1.46
C GLY A 55 -1.62 31.82 -1.54
N GLY A 56 -2.94 31.73 -1.76
CA GLY A 56 -3.82 32.87 -1.68
C GLY A 56 -3.53 33.54 -0.35
N ALA A 57 -3.00 34.76 -0.42
CA ALA A 57 -2.54 35.58 0.69
C ALA A 57 -3.72 36.05 1.58
N ARG A 58 -4.62 35.15 1.94
CA ARG A 58 -5.65 35.36 2.96
C ARG A 58 -5.08 34.88 4.27
N GLY A 59 -4.45 35.83 4.97
CA GLY A 59 -3.89 35.64 6.30
C GLY A 59 -4.93 35.07 7.26
N GLY A 60 -4.80 33.79 7.55
CA GLY A 60 -5.45 33.08 8.64
C GLY A 60 -4.40 32.17 9.26
N ALA A 61 -3.85 32.60 10.38
CA ALA A 61 -2.77 31.91 11.09
C ALA A 61 -3.26 30.59 11.67
N GLY A 62 -3.09 29.51 10.90
CA GLY A 62 -3.15 28.15 11.39
C GLY A 62 -2.10 27.37 10.62
N PHE A 63 -1.08 26.85 11.31
CA PHE A 63 -0.17 25.86 10.75
C PHE A 63 -0.94 24.55 10.58
N GLU A 64 -1.85 24.52 9.60
CA GLU A 64 -2.42 23.27 9.13
C GLU A 64 -1.27 22.57 8.43
N SER A 65 -0.73 21.53 9.07
CA SER A 65 0.27 20.65 8.53
C SER A 65 -0.28 20.03 7.26
N ARG A 66 -0.15 20.74 6.14
CA ARG A 66 -0.42 20.17 4.82
C ARG A 66 0.50 18.96 4.72
N PRO A 67 -0.05 17.74 4.55
CA PRO A 67 0.79 16.56 4.43
C PRO A 67 1.84 16.84 3.37
N ALA A 68 3.10 16.51 3.65
CA ALA A 68 4.25 16.84 2.82
C ALA A 68 3.86 16.74 1.35
N ALA A 69 3.97 17.87 0.66
CA ALA A 69 3.65 18.04 -0.74
C ALA A 69 3.97 16.77 -1.53
N ARG A 70 2.96 16.16 -2.13
CA ARG A 70 3.15 14.89 -2.83
C ARG A 70 3.85 15.19 -4.15
N VAL A 71 5.18 15.14 -4.17
CA VAL A 71 5.99 15.20 -5.40
C VAL A 71 5.46 14.19 -6.43
N GLU A 72 4.94 13.06 -5.96
CA GLU A 72 4.22 12.05 -6.74
C GLU A 72 3.02 12.64 -7.53
N ALA A 73 2.26 13.60 -6.96
CA ALA A 73 1.10 14.21 -7.62
C ALA A 73 1.52 15.14 -8.77
N LEU A 74 2.54 15.96 -8.54
CA LEU A 74 3.10 16.82 -9.57
C LEU A 74 3.69 16.00 -10.71
N ASP A 75 4.40 14.91 -10.38
CA ASP A 75 5.00 14.03 -11.38
C ASP A 75 3.94 13.36 -12.28
N VAL A 76 2.86 12.85 -11.67
CA VAL A 76 1.72 12.30 -12.42
C VAL A 76 1.07 13.37 -13.29
N LEU A 77 0.82 14.57 -12.74
CA LEU A 77 0.19 15.67 -13.50
C LEU A 77 1.00 16.06 -14.74
N VAL A 78 2.32 16.27 -14.59
CA VAL A 78 3.24 16.60 -15.70
C VAL A 78 3.30 15.49 -16.74
N THR A 79 3.18 14.23 -16.31
CA THR A 79 3.17 13.08 -17.20
C THR A 79 1.91 13.05 -18.05
N ILE A 80 0.74 13.21 -17.42
CA ILE A 80 -0.55 13.25 -18.12
C ILE A 80 -0.56 14.40 -19.12
N ASP A 81 -0.09 15.58 -18.72
CA ASP A 81 -0.01 16.76 -19.60
C ASP A 81 0.81 16.47 -20.86
N ARG A 82 2.07 16.02 -20.68
CA ARG A 82 2.97 15.74 -21.81
C ARG A 82 2.43 14.66 -22.74
N GLU A 83 1.90 13.58 -22.20
CA GLU A 83 1.44 12.45 -23.00
C GLU A 83 0.09 12.73 -23.68
N ALA A 84 -0.83 13.44 -23.03
CA ALA A 84 -2.08 13.89 -23.64
C ALA A 84 -1.81 14.85 -24.82
N SER A 85 -0.94 15.85 -24.62
CA SER A 85 -0.50 16.75 -25.70
C SER A 85 0.18 16.00 -26.84
N ARG A 86 1.02 15.00 -26.54
CA ARG A 86 1.63 14.13 -27.57
C ARG A 86 0.56 13.43 -28.40
N TRP A 87 -0.47 12.85 -27.77
CA TRP A 87 -1.53 12.15 -28.47
C TRP A 87 -2.37 13.06 -29.36
N VAL A 88 -2.76 14.24 -28.86
CA VAL A 88 -3.49 15.25 -29.66
C VAL A 88 -2.74 15.59 -30.95
N ARG A 89 -1.42 15.86 -30.84
CA ARG A 89 -0.57 16.14 -32.00
C ARG A 89 -0.41 14.95 -32.94
N MET A 90 -0.24 13.74 -32.39
CA MET A 90 -0.11 12.51 -33.17
C MET A 90 -1.38 12.17 -33.97
N LEU A 91 -2.55 12.58 -33.46
CA LEU A 91 -3.84 12.47 -34.14
C LEU A 91 -4.12 13.66 -35.09
N GLY A 92 -3.12 14.50 -35.35
CA GLY A 92 -3.18 15.56 -36.35
C GLY A 92 -3.94 16.81 -35.92
N GLN A 93 -4.09 17.04 -34.61
CA GLN A 93 -4.69 18.27 -34.07
C GLN A 93 -3.65 19.15 -33.38
N ASP A 94 -3.93 20.44 -33.31
CA ASP A 94 -3.11 21.39 -32.54
C ASP A 94 -3.33 21.22 -31.03
N ASP A 95 -2.28 21.44 -30.26
CA ASP A 95 -2.30 21.36 -28.81
C ASP A 95 -3.04 22.57 -28.21
N PRO A 96 -4.16 22.37 -27.48
CA PRO A 96 -4.94 23.46 -26.88
C PRO A 96 -4.25 24.13 -25.67
N GLY A 97 -3.11 23.62 -25.20
CA GLY A 97 -2.27 24.22 -24.16
C GLY A 97 -2.71 23.98 -22.71
N TYR A 98 -3.79 23.22 -22.49
CA TYR A 98 -4.27 22.85 -21.15
C TYR A 98 -4.59 21.35 -21.10
N THR A 99 -4.16 20.66 -20.05
CA THR A 99 -4.28 19.20 -19.91
C THR A 99 -5.73 18.71 -20.00
N ASP A 100 -6.70 19.40 -19.37
CA ASP A 100 -8.12 19.06 -19.39
C ASP A 100 -8.73 19.18 -20.80
N ARG A 101 -8.33 20.22 -21.54
CA ARG A 101 -8.71 20.43 -22.95
C ARG A 101 -8.06 19.40 -23.86
N CYS A 102 -6.79 19.05 -23.64
CA CYS A 102 -6.12 17.98 -24.37
C CYS A 102 -6.87 16.65 -24.22
N LEU A 103 -7.26 16.28 -23.00
CA LEU A 103 -8.00 15.04 -22.74
C LEU A 103 -9.41 15.05 -23.32
N THR A 104 -10.11 16.19 -23.25
CA THR A 104 -11.46 16.34 -23.82
C THR A 104 -11.41 16.28 -25.35
N LEU A 105 -10.42 16.93 -25.97
CA LEU A 105 -10.18 16.86 -27.41
C LEU A 105 -9.81 15.43 -27.81
N LEU A 106 -8.89 14.78 -27.09
CA LEU A 106 -8.55 13.38 -27.30
C LEU A 106 -9.79 12.49 -27.29
N ALA A 107 -10.68 12.64 -26.30
CA ALA A 107 -11.94 11.90 -26.24
C ALA A 107 -12.83 12.12 -27.46
N SER A 108 -12.83 13.31 -28.06
CA SER A 108 -13.61 13.58 -29.28
C SER A 108 -12.99 12.99 -30.55
N LEU A 109 -11.67 12.79 -30.58
CA LEU A 109 -10.94 12.21 -31.71
C LEU A 109 -10.97 10.68 -31.72
N LEU A 110 -11.08 10.08 -30.52
CA LEU A 110 -11.10 8.64 -30.31
C LEU A 110 -11.99 7.86 -31.30
N PRO A 111 -13.25 8.24 -31.59
CA PRO A 111 -14.10 7.52 -32.55
C PRO A 111 -13.52 7.41 -33.98
N GLN A 112 -12.57 8.26 -34.34
CA GLN A 112 -11.94 8.29 -35.67
C GLN A 112 -10.68 7.41 -35.75
N VAL A 113 -10.19 6.92 -34.62
CA VAL A 113 -8.95 6.14 -34.55
C VAL A 113 -9.21 4.69 -34.97
N VAL A 114 -8.36 4.19 -35.87
CA VAL A 114 -8.44 2.81 -36.37
C VAL A 114 -8.31 1.80 -35.23
N ARG A 115 -9.30 0.90 -35.12
CA ARG A 115 -9.34 -0.19 -34.13
C ARG A 115 -8.95 -1.50 -34.80
N CYS A 116 -8.13 -2.29 -34.11
CA CYS A 116 -7.84 -3.67 -34.47
C CYS A 116 -8.90 -4.57 -33.79
N ASP A 117 -9.42 -5.60 -34.48
CA ASP A 117 -10.36 -6.58 -33.88
C ASP A 117 -9.66 -7.64 -33.01
N LEU A 118 -8.34 -7.53 -32.84
CA LEU A 118 -7.58 -8.49 -32.05
C LEU A 118 -8.00 -8.40 -30.57
N PRO A 119 -8.17 -9.56 -29.90
CA PRO A 119 -8.39 -9.57 -28.46
C PRO A 119 -7.22 -8.87 -27.75
N ARG A 120 -7.51 -8.25 -26.59
CA ARG A 120 -6.58 -7.48 -25.75
C ARG A 120 -5.41 -8.34 -25.28
N GLY A 121 -4.43 -8.59 -26.14
CA GLY A 121 -3.31 -9.49 -25.87
C GLY A 121 -2.03 -8.76 -25.50
N ARG A 122 -1.74 -7.63 -26.15
CA ARG A 122 -0.56 -6.78 -25.89
C ARG A 122 -0.91 -5.34 -26.29
N GLY A 123 -0.74 -4.39 -25.38
CA GLY A 123 -1.26 -3.00 -25.44
C GLY A 123 -0.70 -2.10 -26.54
N THR A 124 -0.26 -2.63 -27.67
CA THR A 124 0.44 -1.89 -28.73
C THR A 124 0.06 -2.32 -30.16
N CYS A 125 -1.07 -3.02 -30.39
CA CYS A 125 -1.42 -3.47 -31.77
C CYS A 125 -1.74 -2.31 -32.71
N CYS A 126 -2.38 -1.26 -32.21
CA CYS A 126 -2.89 -0.13 -33.00
C CYS A 126 -3.01 1.11 -32.12
N THR A 127 -3.17 2.27 -32.76
CA THR A 127 -3.29 3.57 -32.10
C THR A 127 -4.37 3.57 -31.02
N TRP A 128 -5.53 2.95 -31.28
CA TRP A 128 -6.60 2.87 -30.28
C TRP A 128 -6.14 2.17 -28.99
N HIS A 129 -5.52 0.99 -29.09
CA HIS A 129 -5.06 0.24 -27.92
C HIS A 129 -3.90 0.92 -27.19
N MET A 130 -3.05 1.66 -27.91
CA MET A 130 -2.00 2.47 -27.29
C MET A 130 -2.59 3.63 -26.49
N VAL A 131 -3.56 4.37 -27.03
CA VAL A 131 -4.24 5.44 -26.31
C VAL A 131 -5.02 4.87 -25.11
N GLU A 132 -5.72 3.75 -25.28
CA GLU A 132 -6.43 3.09 -24.19
C GLU A 132 -5.47 2.69 -23.06
N HIS A 133 -4.30 2.15 -23.41
CA HIS A 133 -3.27 1.78 -22.44
C HIS A 133 -2.77 2.99 -21.64
N ASP A 134 -2.41 4.07 -22.32
CA ASP A 134 -1.88 5.28 -21.68
C ASP A 134 -2.94 5.95 -20.79
N VAL A 135 -4.17 6.14 -21.30
CA VAL A 135 -5.26 6.75 -20.51
C VAL A 135 -5.60 5.92 -19.27
N ARG A 136 -5.59 4.59 -19.40
CA ARG A 136 -5.83 3.72 -18.25
C ARG A 136 -4.72 3.81 -17.22
N SER A 137 -3.48 3.92 -17.67
CA SER A 137 -2.32 4.15 -16.80
C SER A 137 -2.47 5.48 -16.06
N TRP A 138 -2.79 6.57 -16.77
CA TRP A 138 -3.04 7.89 -16.17
C TRP A 138 -4.15 7.87 -15.13
N TRP A 139 -5.29 7.26 -15.47
CA TRP A 139 -6.44 7.13 -14.58
C TRP A 139 -6.09 6.35 -13.31
N THR A 140 -5.36 5.23 -13.45
CA THR A 140 -4.92 4.41 -12.32
C THR A 140 -3.94 5.18 -11.42
N GLN A 141 -2.94 5.83 -12.01
CA GLN A 141 -1.95 6.63 -11.27
C GLN A 141 -2.61 7.79 -10.53
N ALA A 142 -3.50 8.53 -11.19
CA ALA A 142 -4.21 9.65 -10.60
C ALA A 142 -5.05 9.21 -9.39
N ARG A 143 -5.78 8.09 -9.49
CA ARG A 143 -6.53 7.52 -8.36
C ARG A 143 -5.61 7.13 -7.21
N ILE A 144 -4.51 6.44 -7.48
CA ILE A 144 -3.58 6.01 -6.42
C ILE A 144 -3.01 7.21 -5.68
N VAL A 145 -2.52 8.21 -6.41
CA VAL A 145 -1.79 9.36 -5.84
C VAL A 145 -2.70 10.34 -5.11
N THR A 146 -3.92 10.57 -5.59
CA THR A 146 -4.89 11.44 -4.91
C THR A 146 -5.34 10.88 -3.57
N GLY A 147 -5.21 9.56 -3.33
CA GLY A 147 -5.38 8.95 -2.01
C GLY A 147 -6.79 9.10 -1.42
N TRP A 148 -7.81 9.26 -2.29
CA TRP A 148 -9.12 9.78 -1.91
C TRP A 148 -9.90 8.98 -0.84
N ASP A 149 -9.70 7.66 -0.71
CA ASP A 149 -10.40 6.85 0.30
C ASP A 149 -9.43 6.30 1.36
N THR A 150 -8.38 5.61 0.90
CA THR A 150 -7.38 5.00 1.77
C THR A 150 -5.97 5.23 1.21
N PRO A 151 -4.96 5.44 2.09
CA PRO A 151 -3.59 5.52 1.64
C PRO A 151 -3.20 4.19 0.97
N ALA A 152 -2.59 4.28 -0.20
CA ALA A 152 -2.10 3.09 -0.89
C ALA A 152 -1.13 2.33 0.01
N TRP A 153 -1.34 1.02 0.14
CA TRP A 153 -0.44 0.11 0.83
C TRP A 153 0.93 0.11 0.15
N ARG A 154 1.99 0.16 0.96
CA ARG A 154 3.39 0.28 0.51
C ARG A 154 4.17 -0.97 0.92
N PRO A 155 4.06 -2.07 0.19
CA PRO A 155 4.86 -3.25 0.50
C PRO A 155 6.34 -2.96 0.27
N ASP A 156 7.18 -3.40 1.20
CA ASP A 156 8.63 -3.42 1.02
C ASP A 156 9.02 -4.61 0.12
N VAL A 157 8.64 -4.57 -1.15
CA VAL A 157 8.97 -5.59 -2.17
C VAL A 157 9.47 -4.89 -3.43
N THR A 158 10.14 -5.62 -4.31
CA THR A 158 10.62 -5.08 -5.59
C THR A 158 9.46 -4.91 -6.57
N CYS A 159 9.56 -3.91 -7.45
CA CYS A 159 8.70 -3.82 -8.62
C CYS A 159 9.01 -4.97 -9.60
N PRO A 160 8.01 -5.70 -10.11
CA PRO A 160 8.24 -6.81 -11.05
C PRO A 160 8.82 -6.37 -12.40
N ASN A 161 8.70 -5.08 -12.76
CA ASN A 161 9.20 -4.54 -14.02
C ASN A 161 10.59 -3.90 -13.87
N CYS A 162 10.76 -2.95 -12.95
CA CYS A 162 12.03 -2.21 -12.79
C CYS A 162 12.91 -2.68 -11.63
N THR A 163 12.46 -3.66 -10.83
CA THR A 163 13.17 -4.22 -9.67
C THR A 163 13.45 -3.26 -8.50
N THR A 164 13.08 -1.98 -8.60
CA THR A 164 13.23 -1.04 -7.48
C THR A 164 12.39 -1.46 -6.28
N ARG A 165 12.97 -1.47 -5.09
CA ARG A 165 12.31 -1.90 -3.84
C ARG A 165 11.58 -0.73 -3.18
N GLY A 166 10.39 -1.00 -2.62
CA GLY A 166 9.60 0.01 -1.88
C GLY A 166 8.95 1.08 -2.77
N SER A 167 9.04 0.91 -4.09
CA SER A 167 8.45 1.82 -5.09
C SER A 167 6.97 1.54 -5.35
N LEU A 168 6.44 0.40 -4.90
CA LEU A 168 5.06 0.03 -5.16
C LEU A 168 4.08 0.82 -4.29
N ARG A 169 2.94 1.16 -4.89
CA ARG A 169 1.76 1.75 -4.25
C ARG A 169 0.56 0.91 -4.68
N ILE A 170 -0.09 0.25 -3.72
CA ILE A 170 -1.14 -0.74 -4.00
C ILE A 170 -2.43 -0.35 -3.30
N ARG A 171 -3.54 -0.37 -4.03
CA ARG A 171 -4.89 -0.23 -3.49
C ARG A 171 -5.58 -1.59 -3.52
N LEU A 172 -5.78 -2.16 -2.34
CA LEU A 172 -6.28 -3.52 -2.19
C LEU A 172 -7.77 -3.63 -2.54
N GLU A 173 -8.56 -2.61 -2.22
CA GLU A 173 -10.01 -2.59 -2.43
C GLU A 173 -10.36 -2.53 -3.92
N GLU A 174 -9.70 -1.63 -4.65
CA GLU A 174 -9.88 -1.46 -6.09
C GLU A 174 -9.07 -2.43 -6.93
N ARG A 175 -8.22 -3.26 -6.30
CA ARG A 175 -7.32 -4.21 -6.97
C ARG A 175 -6.50 -3.52 -8.06
N CYS A 176 -5.83 -2.44 -7.70
CA CYS A 176 -4.93 -1.74 -8.61
C CYS A 176 -3.62 -1.35 -7.91
N GLY A 177 -2.60 -1.05 -8.69
CA GLY A 177 -1.31 -0.61 -8.17
C GLY A 177 -0.49 0.14 -9.20
N MET A 178 0.55 0.83 -8.74
CA MET A 178 1.56 1.45 -9.60
C MET A 178 2.95 1.39 -8.96
N CYS A 179 3.97 1.48 -9.80
CA CYS A 179 5.34 1.71 -9.39
C CYS A 179 5.66 3.20 -9.55
N VAL A 180 6.13 3.87 -8.49
CA VAL A 180 6.48 5.30 -8.58
C VAL A 180 7.74 5.56 -9.41
N GLU A 181 8.58 4.55 -9.64
CA GLU A 181 9.86 4.69 -10.32
C GLU A 181 9.73 4.50 -11.83
N CYS A 182 9.21 3.35 -12.27
CA CYS A 182 9.04 3.08 -13.70
C CYS A 182 7.66 3.42 -14.25
N ARG A 183 6.73 3.86 -13.37
CA ARG A 183 5.35 4.23 -13.71
C ARG A 183 4.50 3.13 -14.32
N ASP A 184 4.97 1.89 -14.25
CA ASP A 184 4.16 0.75 -14.61
C ASP A 184 2.95 0.66 -13.68
N SER A 185 1.80 0.29 -14.24
CA SER A 185 0.52 0.27 -13.53
C SER A 185 -0.22 -1.04 -13.76
N TRP A 186 -0.89 -1.49 -12.71
CA TRP A 186 -1.68 -2.71 -12.69
C TRP A 186 -3.13 -2.34 -12.39
N ASP A 187 -4.01 -2.63 -13.33
CA ASP A 187 -5.45 -2.42 -13.22
C ASP A 187 -6.13 -3.71 -12.69
N PRO A 188 -7.45 -3.73 -12.45
CA PRO A 188 -8.13 -4.94 -11.97
C PRO A 188 -7.97 -6.19 -12.85
N SER A 189 -7.62 -6.02 -14.13
CA SER A 189 -7.39 -7.12 -15.07
C SER A 189 -5.95 -7.66 -15.03
N SER A 190 -4.96 -6.86 -14.65
CA SER A 190 -3.54 -7.26 -14.54
C SER A 190 -3.03 -7.37 -13.10
N TYR A 191 -3.82 -6.95 -12.11
CA TYR A 191 -3.48 -6.94 -10.69
C TYR A 191 -3.05 -8.30 -10.12
N GLN A 192 -3.58 -9.39 -10.65
CA GLN A 192 -3.24 -10.73 -10.18
C GLN A 192 -1.74 -11.02 -10.29
N VAL A 193 -1.11 -10.56 -11.38
CA VAL A 193 0.34 -10.70 -11.60
C VAL A 193 1.14 -9.99 -10.51
N LEU A 194 0.72 -8.76 -10.16
CA LEU A 194 1.32 -8.00 -9.07
C LEU A 194 1.11 -8.69 -7.71
N ALA A 195 -0.10 -9.17 -7.44
CA ALA A 195 -0.44 -9.83 -6.18
C ALA A 195 0.39 -11.12 -5.97
N ASP A 196 0.59 -11.90 -7.03
CA ASP A 196 1.39 -13.12 -6.99
C ASP A 196 2.89 -12.81 -6.78
N HIS A 197 3.41 -11.76 -7.42
CA HIS A 197 4.78 -11.27 -7.17
C HIS A 197 4.98 -10.84 -5.72
N VAL A 198 4.09 -10.00 -5.19
CA VAL A 198 4.14 -9.52 -3.80
C VAL A 198 4.06 -10.69 -2.81
N ARG A 199 3.19 -11.68 -3.07
CA ARG A 199 3.08 -12.89 -2.25
C ARG A 199 4.39 -13.68 -2.25
N THR A 200 4.97 -13.90 -3.43
CA THR A 200 6.21 -14.65 -3.62
C THR A 200 7.38 -13.98 -2.90
N GLU A 201 7.59 -12.68 -3.09
CA GLU A 201 8.65 -11.94 -2.37
C GLU A 201 8.43 -11.92 -0.86
N SER A 202 7.18 -11.75 -0.41
CA SER A 202 6.86 -11.72 1.02
C SER A 202 7.13 -13.09 1.66
N MET A 203 6.77 -14.18 0.98
CA MET A 203 7.08 -15.54 1.44
C MET A 203 8.58 -15.80 1.45
N ALA A 204 9.33 -15.33 0.44
CA ALA A 204 10.79 -15.44 0.42
C ALA A 204 11.44 -14.69 1.58
N LYS A 205 10.94 -13.49 1.91
CA LYS A 205 11.40 -12.72 3.09
C LYS A 205 11.08 -13.42 4.41
N LEU A 206 9.91 -14.05 4.52
CA LEU A 206 9.54 -14.83 5.70
C LEU A 206 10.42 -16.09 5.82
N GLY A 207 10.78 -16.73 4.71
CA GLY A 207 11.71 -17.87 4.69
C GLY A 207 13.17 -17.50 4.97
N GLN A 208 13.60 -16.30 4.58
CA GLN A 208 14.93 -15.75 4.93
C GLN A 208 15.00 -15.21 6.36
N ARG A 209 13.86 -14.91 7.00
CA ARG A 209 13.79 -14.59 8.42
C ARG A 209 14.08 -15.84 9.23
N SER A 210 15.39 -16.06 9.43
CA SER A 210 16.01 -17.20 10.07
C SER A 210 15.71 -18.51 9.36
N GLU A 211 16.76 -19.20 8.89
CA GLU A 211 16.77 -20.64 9.06
C GLU A 211 16.17 -20.91 10.46
N PRO A 212 15.06 -21.64 10.60
CA PRO A 212 14.63 -22.06 11.91
C PRO A 212 15.89 -22.62 12.56
N CYS A 213 16.24 -22.19 13.79
CA CYS A 213 17.33 -22.87 14.48
C CYS A 213 17.02 -24.36 14.32
N GLY A 214 17.93 -25.11 13.69
CA GLY A 214 17.70 -26.49 13.24
C GLY A 214 17.59 -27.40 14.45
N CYS A 215 16.51 -27.24 15.20
CA CYS A 215 16.34 -27.67 16.57
C CYS A 215 15.11 -28.59 16.57
N PRO A 216 15.28 -29.90 16.36
CA PRO A 216 14.20 -30.86 16.49
C PRO A 216 13.96 -31.07 17.98
N LEU A 217 13.08 -30.29 18.59
CA LEU A 217 12.58 -30.61 19.92
C LEU A 217 11.06 -30.60 19.97
N PRO A 218 10.46 -31.60 20.65
CA PRO A 218 9.04 -31.58 20.98
C PRO A 218 8.74 -30.35 21.85
N ARG A 219 7.57 -29.74 21.62
CA ARG A 219 7.09 -28.51 22.24
C ARG A 219 7.53 -28.37 23.72
N PRO A 220 8.26 -27.31 24.11
CA PRO A 220 8.60 -27.12 25.52
C PRO A 220 7.39 -26.64 26.33
N TRP A 221 7.46 -26.96 27.62
CA TRP A 221 6.45 -26.71 28.64
C TRP A 221 6.29 -25.20 28.94
N THR A 222 5.03 -24.79 29.18
CA THR A 222 4.52 -23.58 29.88
C THR A 222 4.43 -22.21 29.18
N ASP A 223 3.37 -21.47 29.57
CA ASP A 223 2.94 -20.11 29.16
C ASP A 223 3.91 -18.96 29.51
N LEU A 224 5.17 -19.26 29.81
CA LEU A 224 6.16 -18.24 30.15
C LEU A 224 6.83 -17.72 28.89
N ALA A 225 6.44 -16.52 28.48
CA ALA A 225 6.95 -15.82 27.29
C ALA A 225 8.41 -15.33 27.46
N VAL A 226 9.36 -16.22 27.72
CA VAL A 226 10.79 -15.93 27.54
C VAL A 226 11.11 -16.16 26.08
N LEU A 227 11.20 -15.07 25.32
CA LEU A 227 11.56 -15.13 23.91
C LEU A 227 13.07 -15.29 23.77
N CYS A 228 13.52 -16.12 22.82
CA CYS A 228 14.93 -16.20 22.51
C CYS A 228 15.48 -14.83 22.09
N PRO A 229 16.59 -14.35 22.68
CA PRO A 229 17.15 -13.03 22.37
C PRO A 229 17.67 -12.92 20.93
N LYS A 230 17.85 -14.04 20.22
CA LYS A 230 18.32 -14.07 18.83
C LYS A 230 17.18 -14.12 17.81
N CYS A 231 16.11 -14.87 18.06
CA CYS A 231 15.04 -15.09 17.07
C CYS A 231 13.64 -14.68 17.54
N GLY A 232 13.47 -14.25 18.79
CA GLY A 232 12.18 -13.84 19.33
C GLY A 232 11.18 -14.99 19.52
N ASN A 233 11.58 -16.26 19.36
CA ASN A 233 10.70 -17.41 19.50
C ASN A 233 10.81 -18.00 20.92
N ALA A 234 9.67 -18.21 21.60
CA ALA A 234 9.57 -18.82 22.93
C ALA A 234 9.98 -20.31 22.95
N SER A 235 9.83 -21.01 21.82
CA SER A 235 10.10 -22.44 21.70
C SER A 235 11.56 -22.77 21.33
N CYS A 236 12.46 -21.80 21.35
CA CYS A 236 13.86 -21.99 20.97
C CYS A 236 14.68 -22.60 22.14
N HIS A 237 15.60 -23.53 21.88
CA HIS A 237 16.47 -24.12 22.92
C HIS A 237 17.26 -23.05 23.72
N ARG A 238 17.63 -21.93 23.08
CA ARG A 238 18.29 -20.84 23.80
C ARG A 238 17.36 -20.18 24.82
N ALA A 239 16.05 -20.15 24.58
CA ALA A 239 15.08 -19.71 25.56
C ALA A 239 14.98 -20.72 26.73
N THR A 240 15.02 -22.03 26.47
CA THR A 240 15.05 -23.04 27.55
C THR A 240 16.35 -23.04 28.34
N THR A 241 17.51 -22.83 27.71
CA THR A 241 18.79 -22.68 28.43
C THR A 241 18.77 -21.43 29.31
N VAL A 242 18.22 -20.31 28.82
CA VAL A 242 18.04 -19.11 29.64
C VAL A 242 17.09 -19.39 30.80
N LEU A 243 15.98 -20.10 30.58
CA LEU A 243 15.07 -20.51 31.65
C LEU A 243 15.74 -21.44 32.68
N GLN A 244 16.58 -22.37 32.26
CA GLN A 244 17.35 -23.23 33.15
C GLN A 244 18.37 -22.43 33.98
N LEU A 245 19.11 -21.51 33.35
CA LEU A 245 20.05 -20.65 34.06
C LEU A 245 19.33 -19.69 35.03
N VAL A 246 18.20 -19.11 34.61
CA VAL A 246 17.35 -18.29 35.48
C VAL A 246 16.82 -19.11 36.65
N ALA A 247 16.39 -20.35 36.43
CA ALA A 247 15.95 -21.23 37.52
C ALA A 247 17.08 -21.51 38.51
N VAL A 248 18.29 -21.84 38.04
CA VAL A 248 19.47 -22.03 38.91
C VAL A 248 19.77 -20.76 39.72
N ASP A 249 19.83 -19.60 39.07
CA ASP A 249 20.06 -18.31 39.75
C ASP A 249 18.97 -18.04 40.82
N ILE A 250 17.70 -18.36 40.54
CA ILE A 250 16.59 -18.20 41.51
C ILE A 250 16.78 -19.11 42.72
N LEU A 251 17.16 -20.37 42.49
CA LEU A 251 17.44 -21.35 43.56
C LEU A 251 18.64 -20.92 44.42
N GLU A 252 19.63 -20.25 43.82
CA GLU A 252 20.76 -19.64 44.52
C GLU A 252 20.41 -18.29 45.21
N GLY A 253 19.14 -17.86 45.15
CA GLY A 253 18.66 -16.68 45.87
C GLY A 253 18.69 -15.37 45.06
N ALA A 254 18.82 -15.41 43.74
CA ALA A 254 18.79 -14.22 42.90
C ALA A 254 17.49 -13.41 43.08
N THR A 255 17.65 -12.09 43.19
CA THR A 255 16.51 -11.17 43.27
C THR A 255 15.99 -10.82 41.88
N SER A 256 14.74 -10.36 41.80
CA SER A 256 14.15 -9.91 40.53
C SER A 256 14.98 -8.83 39.80
N GLY A 257 15.71 -7.98 40.53
CA GLY A 257 16.60 -6.97 39.93
C GLY A 257 17.79 -7.60 39.19
N LEU A 258 18.41 -8.61 39.78
CA LEU A 258 19.55 -9.32 39.19
C LEU A 258 19.13 -10.06 37.90
N LEU A 259 17.94 -10.65 37.89
CA LEU A 259 17.41 -11.34 36.72
C LEU A 259 17.05 -10.39 35.57
N VAL A 260 16.55 -9.19 35.89
CA VAL A 260 16.29 -8.12 34.90
C VAL A 260 17.59 -7.68 34.25
N GLU A 261 18.63 -7.42 35.05
CA GLU A 261 19.92 -6.94 34.58
C GLU A 261 20.66 -8.00 33.76
N ARG A 262 20.73 -9.24 34.25
CA ARG A 262 21.53 -10.32 33.62
C ARG A 262 20.86 -10.92 32.39
N TYR A 263 19.53 -11.01 32.36
CA TYR A 263 18.80 -11.72 31.29
C TYR A 263 17.87 -10.82 30.47
N GLY A 264 17.84 -9.51 30.74
CA GLY A 264 16.98 -8.57 30.02
C GLY A 264 15.48 -8.81 30.23
N LEU A 265 15.11 -9.46 31.35
CA LEU A 265 13.71 -9.75 31.66
C LEU A 265 12.98 -8.48 32.09
N THR A 266 11.66 -8.43 31.90
CA THR A 266 10.86 -7.42 32.59
C THR A 266 10.75 -7.77 34.07
N ARG A 267 10.64 -6.77 34.94
CA ARG A 267 10.48 -6.98 36.39
C ARG A 267 9.27 -7.87 36.71
N ALA A 268 8.16 -7.69 35.98
CA ALA A 268 6.96 -8.52 36.13
C ALA A 268 7.21 -9.99 35.75
N THR A 269 7.93 -10.23 34.64
CA THR A 269 8.32 -11.58 34.22
C THR A 269 9.24 -12.23 35.25
N ALA A 270 10.24 -11.50 35.77
CA ALA A 270 11.18 -12.01 36.77
C ALA A 270 10.48 -12.41 38.08
N VAL A 271 9.53 -11.60 38.56
CA VAL A 271 8.75 -11.92 39.77
C VAL A 271 7.90 -13.18 39.59
N ARG A 272 7.24 -13.34 38.43
CA ARG A 272 6.45 -14.55 38.14
C ARG A 272 7.32 -15.81 38.10
N LEU A 273 8.50 -15.74 37.50
CA LEU A 273 9.45 -16.86 37.45
C LEU A 273 9.91 -17.27 38.86
N ILE A 274 10.25 -16.30 39.72
CA ILE A 274 10.62 -16.58 41.12
C ILE A 274 9.48 -17.28 41.87
N GLN A 275 8.25 -16.80 41.72
CA GLN A 275 7.08 -17.39 42.37
C GLN A 275 6.83 -18.82 41.90
N GLN A 276 6.95 -19.07 40.59
CA GLN A 276 6.70 -20.38 40.00
C GLN A 276 7.77 -21.41 40.41
N VAL A 277 9.06 -21.05 40.41
CA VAL A 277 10.15 -21.93 40.85
C VAL A 277 9.99 -22.30 42.32
N ARG A 278 9.70 -21.32 43.19
CA ARG A 278 9.47 -21.57 44.62
C ARG A 278 8.24 -22.43 44.90
N TYR A 279 7.17 -22.26 44.11
CA TYR A 279 5.98 -23.10 44.21
C TYR A 279 6.30 -24.57 43.86
N GLN A 280 7.15 -24.79 42.85
CA GLN A 280 7.60 -26.14 42.46
C GLN A 280 8.53 -26.79 43.47
N GLU A 281 9.39 -26.03 44.19
CA GLU A 281 10.19 -26.59 45.28
C GLU A 281 9.37 -27.00 46.51
N ALA A 282 8.23 -26.33 46.72
CA ALA A 282 7.36 -26.59 47.86
C ALA A 282 6.39 -27.77 47.64
N SER A 283 6.28 -28.27 46.40
CA SER A 283 5.38 -29.37 45.98
C SER A 283 6.14 -30.69 45.86
#